data_AF-F2UCA6-F1
#
_entry.id   AF-F2UCA6-F1
#
_cell.length_a   1.000
_cell.length_b   1.000
_cell.length_c   1.000
_cell.angle_alpha   90.00
_cell.angle_beta   90.00
_cell.angle_gamma   90.00
#
_symmetry.space_group_name_H-M   'P 1'
#
loop_
_entity.id
_entity.type
_entity.pdbx_description
1 polymer ?
#
loop_
_entity_poly.entity_id
_entity_poly.type
_entity_poly.pdbx_seq_one_letter_code
_entity_poly.pdbx_strand_id
1 'polypeptide(L)'
;MPKPVTKKHLTPQEIMEICACLRNMRGQGTLTEKETLLVLHVYMQLKLAHLENRRKSKGKRSNGQVDERAAKQLGVGLSTVRRKYAMLNKLLQEHGIDGLKTLSVENRRGKATQLPTRVPTTKRVLRQVRDHVRMQREGGHRITAVQVLDFLRKHRHVDVRPSFAGDGDDELDRAAALRAVQRFLRRAGYLRGNKHVVQENPRHKQLLAKYLKEFDANRRLPPDERLREVYLDESYIDRNYNRNRDSLHELDLRPWQRTAA
;
A
#
# COMPACT_ATOMS: atom_id res chain seq x y z
N MET A 1 35.14 31.49 -18.10
CA MET A 1 34.38 30.83 -17.02
C MET A 1 35.30 30.66 -15.82
N PRO A 2 35.02 31.28 -14.66
CA PRO A 2 35.82 31.06 -13.45
C PRO A 2 35.73 29.58 -13.06
N LYS A 3 36.88 28.97 -12.73
CA LYS A 3 36.91 27.57 -12.26
C LYS A 3 36.10 27.47 -10.98
N PRO A 4 35.23 26.46 -10.82
CA PRO A 4 34.45 26.30 -9.59
C PRO A 4 35.42 26.17 -8.41
N VAL A 5 35.18 26.95 -7.36
CA VAL A 5 36.01 26.98 -6.15
C VAL A 5 35.71 25.72 -5.34
N THR A 6 36.49 24.65 -5.56
CA THR A 6 36.36 23.35 -4.86
C THR A 6 37.11 23.32 -3.53
N LYS A 7 37.05 24.40 -2.73
CA LYS A 7 37.90 24.58 -1.54
C LYS A 7 37.21 24.31 -0.20
N LYS A 8 36.00 23.75 -0.17
CA LYS A 8 35.45 23.23 1.09
C LYS A 8 35.98 21.83 1.31
N HIS A 9 36.94 21.67 2.21
CA HIS A 9 37.38 20.37 2.67
C HIS A 9 36.24 19.76 3.49
N LEU A 10 35.59 18.75 2.91
CA LEU A 10 34.55 17.97 3.56
C LEU A 10 35.20 16.82 4.32
N THR A 11 34.70 16.55 5.53
CA THR A 11 35.08 15.36 6.30
C THR A 11 34.52 14.10 5.63
N PRO A 12 35.12 12.91 5.88
CA PRO A 12 34.60 11.65 5.33
C PRO A 12 33.14 11.37 5.70
N GLN A 13 32.72 11.77 6.91
CA GLN A 13 31.34 11.64 7.39
C GLN A 13 30.38 12.51 6.59
N GLU A 14 30.70 13.79 6.40
CA GLU A 14 29.89 14.70 5.57
C GLU A 14 29.74 14.19 4.13
N ILE A 15 30.81 13.60 3.56
CA ILE A 15 30.75 13.00 2.21
C ILE A 15 29.78 11.81 2.19
N MET A 16 29.80 10.95 3.21
CA MET A 16 28.87 9.83 3.31
C MET A 16 27.41 10.29 3.41
N GLU A 17 27.14 11.33 4.21
CA GLU A 17 25.81 11.93 4.34
C GLU A 17 25.31 12.54 3.04
N ILE A 18 26.18 13.28 2.33
CA ILE A 18 25.87 13.84 1.00
C ILE A 18 25.54 12.71 0.02
N CYS A 19 26.33 11.63 -0.01
CA CYS A 19 26.06 10.47 -0.86
C CYS A 19 24.72 9.79 -0.54
N ALA A 20 24.34 9.71 0.75
CA ALA A 20 23.05 9.17 1.16
C ALA A 20 21.89 10.08 0.73
N CYS A 21 22.03 11.41 0.92
CA CYS A 21 21.04 12.40 0.52
C CYS A 21 20.81 12.39 -1.01
N LEU A 22 21.88 12.40 -1.79
CA LEU A 22 21.82 12.30 -3.26
C LEU A 22 21.13 11.02 -3.72
N ARG A 23 21.41 9.88 -3.06
CA ARG A 23 20.75 8.61 -3.35
C ARG A 23 19.25 8.66 -3.08
N ASN A 24 18.85 9.31 -1.98
CA ASN A 24 17.44 9.46 -1.63
C ASN A 24 16.70 10.39 -2.59
N MET A 25 17.32 11.52 -2.99
CA MET A 25 16.75 12.46 -3.97
C MET A 25 16.56 11.82 -5.35
N ARG A 26 17.46 10.92 -5.76
CA ARG A 26 17.30 10.15 -7.01
C ARG A 26 16.06 9.24 -6.99
N GLY A 27 15.64 8.77 -5.81
CA GLY A 27 14.52 7.86 -5.63
C GLY A 27 14.80 6.41 -6.08
N GLN A 28 13.80 5.55 -5.92
CA GLN A 28 13.85 4.12 -6.31
C GLN A 28 13.21 3.84 -7.68
N GLY A 29 13.27 4.81 -8.59
CA GLY A 29 12.72 4.66 -9.94
C GLY A 29 13.48 3.63 -10.78
N THR A 30 12.83 3.11 -11.82
CA THR A 30 13.51 2.38 -12.89
C THR A 30 14.52 3.30 -13.58
N LEU A 31 15.75 2.82 -13.77
CA LEU A 31 16.80 3.56 -14.49
C LEU A 31 16.29 3.99 -15.87
N THR A 32 16.45 5.27 -16.18
CA THR A 32 16.23 5.83 -17.51
C THR A 32 17.24 5.28 -18.52
N GLU A 33 17.00 5.52 -19.81
CA GLU A 33 17.96 5.21 -20.88
C GLU A 33 19.33 5.83 -20.62
N LYS A 34 19.35 7.14 -20.31
CA LYS A 34 20.58 7.88 -20.00
C LYS A 34 21.33 7.29 -18.80
N GLU A 35 20.62 6.98 -17.72
CA GLU A 35 21.24 6.38 -16.54
C GLU A 35 21.75 4.96 -16.80
N THR A 36 21.05 4.17 -17.63
CA THR A 36 21.51 2.85 -18.04
C THR A 36 22.78 2.92 -18.88
N LEU A 37 22.85 3.86 -19.83
CA LEU A 37 24.05 4.10 -20.62
C LEU A 37 25.23 4.53 -19.75
N LEU A 38 25.00 5.40 -18.76
CA LEU A 38 26.03 5.77 -17.78
C LEU A 38 26.52 4.57 -16.97
N VAL A 39 25.62 3.69 -16.53
CA VAL A 39 25.98 2.44 -15.83
C VAL A 39 26.87 1.56 -16.69
N LEU A 40 26.49 1.34 -17.95
CA LEU A 40 27.28 0.52 -18.88
C LEU A 40 28.62 1.17 -19.22
N HIS A 41 28.65 2.49 -19.42
CA HIS A 41 29.87 3.23 -19.73
C HIS A 41 30.91 3.13 -18.61
N VAL A 42 30.51 3.44 -17.37
CA VAL A 42 31.39 3.34 -16.19
C VAL A 42 31.85 1.90 -15.98
N TYR A 43 30.96 0.92 -16.17
CA TYR A 43 31.32 -0.49 -16.09
C TYR A 43 32.41 -0.85 -17.11
N MET A 44 32.26 -0.43 -18.37
CA MET A 44 33.23 -0.71 -19.42
C MET A 44 34.58 -0.01 -19.18
N GLN A 45 34.58 1.23 -18.69
CA GLN A 45 35.80 1.92 -18.29
C GLN A 45 36.54 1.21 -17.16
N LEU A 46 35.81 0.76 -16.12
CA LEU A 46 36.40 -0.02 -15.03
C LEU A 46 36.92 -1.37 -15.51
N LYS A 47 36.24 -2.02 -16.45
CA LYS A 47 36.68 -3.28 -17.07
C LYS A 47 37.97 -3.06 -17.89
N LEU A 48 38.06 -1.99 -18.67
CA LEU A 48 39.27 -1.62 -19.40
C LEU A 48 40.45 -1.39 -18.44
N ALA A 49 40.26 -0.55 -17.42
CA ALA A 49 41.28 -0.29 -16.41
C ALA A 49 41.71 -1.56 -15.65
N HIS A 50 40.78 -2.47 -15.38
CA HIS A 50 41.08 -3.77 -14.78
C HIS A 50 41.96 -4.64 -15.69
N LEU A 51 41.67 -4.68 -17.00
CA LEU A 51 42.47 -5.42 -17.99
C LEU A 51 43.89 -4.83 -18.13
N GLU A 52 44.02 -3.51 -18.18
CA GLU A 52 45.31 -2.82 -18.24
C GLU A 52 46.17 -3.09 -17.01
N ASN A 53 45.55 -3.02 -15.83
CA ASN A 53 46.24 -3.32 -14.57
C ASN A 53 46.68 -4.78 -14.50
N ARG A 54 45.87 -5.72 -15.00
CA ARG A 54 46.23 -7.15 -15.06
C ARG A 54 47.42 -7.42 -15.98
N ARG A 55 47.51 -6.71 -17.11
CA ARG A 55 48.67 -6.77 -18.01
C ARG A 55 49.94 -6.28 -17.32
N LYS A 56 49.85 -5.19 -16.54
CA LYS A 56 50.98 -4.62 -15.79
C LYS A 56 51.38 -5.46 -14.57
N SER A 57 50.43 -6.13 -13.91
CA SER A 57 50.64 -6.80 -12.62
C SER A 57 51.04 -8.28 -12.70
N LYS A 58 51.30 -8.83 -13.89
CA LYS A 58 51.61 -10.26 -14.12
C LYS A 58 50.63 -11.21 -13.40
N GLY A 59 49.34 -10.87 -13.37
CA GLY A 59 48.31 -11.75 -12.80
C GLY A 59 48.06 -11.61 -11.30
N LYS A 60 48.66 -10.65 -10.59
CA LYS A 60 48.25 -10.35 -9.20
C LYS A 60 46.78 -9.90 -9.16
N ARG A 61 46.02 -10.44 -8.19
CA ARG A 61 44.58 -10.15 -7.99
C ARG A 61 44.35 -8.65 -7.87
N SER A 62 43.48 -8.10 -8.71
CA SER A 62 43.12 -6.69 -8.68
C SER A 62 42.23 -6.37 -7.47
N ASN A 63 42.25 -5.11 -7.05
CA ASN A 63 41.43 -4.58 -5.97
C ASN A 63 39.93 -4.58 -6.37
N GLY A 64 39.20 -5.63 -5.94
CA GLY A 64 37.73 -5.78 -6.04
C GLY A 64 37.19 -6.27 -7.40
N GLN A 65 35.95 -6.79 -7.39
CA GLN A 65 35.20 -7.10 -8.62
C GLN A 65 34.76 -5.80 -9.32
N VAL A 66 34.80 -5.78 -10.66
CA VAL A 66 34.41 -4.62 -11.48
C VAL A 66 32.97 -4.17 -11.16
N ASP A 67 32.08 -5.14 -10.99
CA ASP A 67 30.65 -4.94 -10.70
C ASP A 67 30.44 -4.14 -9.40
N GLU A 68 31.17 -4.49 -8.34
CA GLU A 68 31.06 -3.86 -7.02
C GLU A 68 31.56 -2.42 -7.06
N ARG A 69 32.64 -2.18 -7.84
CA ARG A 69 33.19 -0.84 -8.03
C ARG A 69 32.23 0.05 -8.81
N ALA A 70 31.62 -0.47 -9.88
CA ALA A 70 30.61 0.25 -10.65
C ALA A 70 29.38 0.58 -9.79
N ALA A 71 28.91 -0.38 -9.00
CA ALA A 71 27.80 -0.19 -8.07
C ALA A 71 28.10 0.89 -7.02
N LYS A 72 29.30 0.87 -6.44
CA LYS A 72 29.73 1.86 -5.43
C LYS A 72 29.88 3.25 -6.03
N GLN A 73 30.48 3.37 -7.22
CA GLN A 73 30.69 4.67 -7.88
C GLN A 73 29.39 5.34 -8.32
N LEU A 74 28.41 4.56 -8.79
CA LEU A 74 27.13 5.09 -9.26
C LEU A 74 26.04 5.13 -8.18
N GLY A 75 26.32 4.55 -7.00
CA GLY A 75 25.34 4.37 -5.94
C GLY A 75 24.13 3.53 -6.38
N VAL A 76 24.33 2.60 -7.32
CA VAL A 76 23.28 1.71 -7.87
C VAL A 76 23.45 0.32 -7.25
N GLY A 77 22.35 -0.41 -7.06
CA GLY A 77 22.41 -1.78 -6.52
C GLY A 77 23.24 -2.71 -7.40
N LEU A 78 24.03 -3.59 -6.77
CA LEU A 78 24.89 -4.57 -7.44
C LEU A 78 24.12 -5.45 -8.44
N SER A 79 22.94 -5.91 -8.05
CA SER A 79 22.05 -6.72 -8.89
C SER A 79 21.63 -5.98 -10.16
N THR A 80 21.39 -4.67 -10.05
CA THR A 80 21.03 -3.82 -11.18
C THR A 80 22.19 -3.68 -12.17
N VAL A 81 23.41 -3.44 -11.68
CA VAL A 81 24.61 -3.37 -12.52
C VAL A 81 24.81 -4.67 -13.28
N ARG A 82 24.78 -5.82 -12.58
CA ARG A 82 24.91 -7.14 -13.18
C ARG A 82 23.84 -7.42 -14.23
N ARG A 83 22.58 -7.06 -13.95
CA ARG A 83 21.47 -7.23 -14.90
C ARG A 83 21.68 -6.39 -16.17
N LYS A 84 22.11 -5.14 -16.04
CA LYS A 84 22.37 -4.27 -17.20
C LYS A 84 23.56 -4.76 -18.01
N TYR A 85 24.63 -5.21 -17.36
CA TYR A 85 25.75 -5.83 -18.06
C TYR A 85 25.36 -7.14 -18.78
N ALA A 86 24.54 -7.98 -18.16
CA ALA A 86 24.01 -9.19 -18.79
C ALA A 86 23.16 -8.86 -20.03
N MET A 87 22.34 -7.80 -19.97
CA MET A 87 21.61 -7.28 -21.13
C MET A 87 22.57 -6.86 -22.25
N LEU A 88 23.63 -6.12 -21.92
CA LEU A 88 24.64 -5.71 -22.91
C LEU A 88 25.34 -6.93 -23.54
N ASN A 89 25.71 -7.95 -22.75
CA ASN A 89 26.34 -9.15 -23.29
C ASN A 89 25.43 -9.89 -24.28
N LYS A 90 24.12 -9.97 -23.99
CA LYS A 90 23.14 -10.56 -24.93
C LYS A 90 23.07 -9.79 -26.23
N LEU A 91 22.98 -8.45 -26.15
CA LEU A 91 22.96 -7.60 -27.35
C LEU A 91 24.24 -7.74 -28.18
N LEU A 92 25.40 -7.80 -27.53
CA LEU A 92 26.68 -8.03 -28.21
C LEU A 92 26.76 -9.41 -28.85
N GLN A 93 26.15 -10.44 -28.26
CA GLN A 93 26.08 -11.79 -28.84
C GLN A 93 25.16 -11.84 -30.06
N GLU A 94 24.01 -11.17 -30.01
CA GLU A 94 22.98 -11.24 -31.05
C GLU A 94 23.28 -10.32 -32.24
N HIS A 95 23.86 -9.15 -31.99
CA HIS A 95 23.96 -8.07 -32.97
C HIS A 95 25.34 -7.41 -33.05
N GLY A 96 26.34 -7.93 -32.31
CA GLY A 96 27.67 -7.33 -32.26
C GLY A 96 27.65 -5.91 -31.70
N ILE A 97 28.66 -5.11 -32.04
CA ILE A 97 28.81 -3.73 -31.56
C ILE A 97 27.68 -2.84 -32.13
N ASP A 98 27.19 -3.11 -33.34
CA ASP A 98 26.14 -2.30 -33.95
C ASP A 98 24.78 -2.41 -33.23
N GLY A 99 24.54 -3.51 -32.50
CA GLY A 99 23.40 -3.66 -31.60
C GLY A 99 23.36 -2.70 -30.41
N LEU A 100 24.44 -1.95 -30.13
CA LEU A 100 24.42 -0.88 -29.13
C LEU A 100 23.50 0.28 -29.55
N LYS A 101 23.29 0.49 -30.85
CA LYS A 101 22.41 1.54 -31.38
C LYS A 101 20.92 1.21 -31.18
N THR A 102 20.58 -0.06 -30.99
CA THR A 102 19.22 -0.54 -30.74
C THR A 102 18.88 -0.66 -29.25
N LEU A 103 19.79 -0.24 -28.37
CA LEU A 103 19.65 -0.34 -26.91
C LEU A 103 18.60 0.67 -26.40
N SER A 104 17.32 0.36 -26.61
CA SER A 104 16.21 1.06 -25.98
C SER A 104 15.99 0.50 -24.58
N VAL A 105 15.99 1.38 -23.59
CA VAL A 105 15.63 1.02 -22.22
C VAL A 105 14.20 1.46 -22.05
N GLU A 106 13.27 0.51 -22.14
CA GLU A 106 11.88 0.76 -21.80
C GLU A 106 11.82 1.49 -20.46
N ASN A 107 11.43 2.76 -20.50
CA ASN A 107 11.21 3.54 -19.30
C ASN A 107 9.91 3.03 -18.67
N ARG A 108 10.00 1.90 -17.96
CA ARG A 108 8.91 1.30 -17.18
C ARG A 108 8.64 2.10 -15.90
N ARG A 109 8.76 3.43 -15.95
CA ARG A 109 8.03 4.27 -14.99
C ARG A 109 6.58 3.82 -15.09
N GLY A 110 6.02 3.34 -13.99
CA GLY A 110 4.64 2.86 -13.94
C GLY A 110 3.78 3.90 -14.65
N LYS A 111 3.22 3.54 -15.81
CA LYS A 111 2.43 4.48 -16.59
C LYS A 111 1.38 5.04 -15.64
N ALA A 112 1.24 6.36 -15.58
CA ALA A 112 0.19 7.02 -14.80
C ALA A 112 -1.23 6.68 -15.30
N THR A 113 -1.35 5.83 -16.34
CA THR A 113 -2.58 5.12 -16.67
C THR A 113 -3.02 4.29 -15.48
N GLN A 114 -4.11 4.72 -14.84
CA GLN A 114 -4.78 3.96 -13.80
C GLN A 114 -5.09 2.56 -14.34
N LEU A 115 -4.43 1.54 -13.79
CA LEU A 115 -4.76 0.16 -14.11
C LEU A 115 -6.23 -0.10 -13.76
N PRO A 116 -6.96 -0.90 -14.55
CA PRO A 116 -8.33 -1.25 -14.22
C PRO A 116 -8.37 -1.91 -12.85
N THR A 117 -9.10 -1.30 -11.92
CA THR A 117 -9.30 -1.86 -10.59
C THR A 117 -10.46 -2.84 -10.60
N ARG A 118 -10.36 -3.90 -9.78
CA ARG A 118 -11.41 -4.93 -9.64
C ARG A 118 -12.79 -4.36 -9.30
N VAL A 119 -12.84 -3.24 -8.57
CA VAL A 119 -14.06 -2.45 -8.39
C VAL A 119 -14.02 -1.29 -9.38
N PRO A 120 -15.02 -1.15 -10.28
CA PRO A 120 -15.08 -0.03 -11.21
C PRO A 120 -15.24 1.31 -10.46
N THR A 121 -14.36 2.27 -10.73
CA THR A 121 -14.44 3.64 -10.17
C THR A 121 -15.28 4.57 -11.04
N THR A 122 -16.38 4.07 -11.59
CA THR A 122 -17.29 4.90 -12.40
C THR A 122 -18.17 5.75 -11.49
N LYS A 123 -18.60 6.92 -11.99
CA LYS A 123 -19.53 7.81 -11.25
C LYS A 123 -20.84 7.10 -10.87
N ARG A 124 -21.26 6.09 -11.63
CA ARG A 124 -22.46 5.28 -11.36
C ARG A 124 -22.27 4.39 -10.13
N VAL A 125 -21.17 3.64 -10.06
CA VAL A 125 -20.87 2.76 -8.91
C VAL A 125 -20.69 3.58 -7.63
N LEU A 126 -20.01 4.74 -7.72
CA LEU A 126 -19.86 5.65 -6.59
C LEU A 126 -21.21 6.15 -6.04
N ARG A 127 -22.13 6.56 -6.92
CA ARG A 127 -23.49 6.94 -6.51
C ARG A 127 -24.24 5.79 -5.86
N GLN A 128 -24.24 4.61 -6.47
CA GLN A 128 -24.92 3.43 -5.94
C GLN A 128 -24.42 3.03 -4.55
N VAL A 129 -23.10 3.02 -4.34
CA VAL A 129 -22.52 2.71 -3.03
C VAL A 129 -22.88 3.80 -2.01
N ARG A 130 -22.83 5.08 -2.40
CA ARG A 130 -23.23 6.19 -1.52
C ARG A 130 -24.68 6.11 -1.10
N ASP A 131 -25.58 5.90 -2.05
CA ASP A 131 -27.02 5.87 -1.80
C ASP A 131 -27.39 4.64 -0.94
N HIS A 132 -26.74 3.49 -1.18
CA HIS A 132 -26.84 2.32 -0.30
C HIS A 132 -26.34 2.61 1.12
N VAL A 133 -25.20 3.30 1.26
CA VAL A 133 -24.64 3.65 2.56
C VAL A 133 -25.54 4.62 3.32
N ARG A 134 -26.17 5.57 2.63
CA ARG A 134 -27.11 6.53 3.23
C ARG A 134 -28.40 5.86 3.68
N MET A 135 -29.05 5.07 2.83
CA MET A 135 -30.31 4.39 3.17
C MET A 135 -30.17 3.49 4.41
N GLN A 136 -29.08 2.72 4.49
CA GLN A 136 -28.83 1.85 5.63
C GLN A 136 -28.53 2.64 6.92
N ARG A 137 -27.90 3.82 6.81
CA ARG A 137 -27.68 4.72 7.95
C ARG A 137 -28.95 5.40 8.43
N GLU A 138 -29.81 5.84 7.51
CA GLU A 138 -31.13 6.38 7.82
C GLU A 138 -31.98 5.32 8.54
N GLY A 139 -31.88 4.07 8.10
CA GLY A 139 -32.47 2.93 8.79
C GLY A 139 -31.77 2.53 10.09
N GLY A 140 -30.70 3.21 10.51
CA GLY A 140 -29.99 2.93 11.76
C GLY A 140 -29.08 1.71 11.77
N HIS A 141 -28.84 1.10 10.61
CA HIS A 141 -28.05 -0.11 10.49
C HIS A 141 -26.56 0.20 10.33
N ARG A 142 -25.72 -0.60 10.99
CA ARG A 142 -24.27 -0.56 10.82
C ARG A 142 -23.91 -1.14 9.45
N ILE A 143 -23.09 -0.42 8.67
CA ILE A 143 -22.58 -0.91 7.39
C ILE A 143 -21.10 -1.22 7.46
N THR A 144 -20.76 -2.43 7.02
CA THR A 144 -19.40 -2.96 6.95
C THR A 144 -18.94 -3.11 5.50
N ALA A 145 -17.62 -3.18 5.27
CA ALA A 145 -17.07 -3.41 3.94
C ALA A 145 -17.49 -4.77 3.33
N VAL A 146 -17.85 -5.75 4.17
CA VAL A 146 -18.37 -7.05 3.73
C VAL A 146 -19.76 -6.89 3.11
N GLN A 147 -20.67 -6.16 3.77
CA GLN A 147 -22.00 -5.88 3.21
C GLN A 147 -21.92 -5.07 1.92
N VAL A 148 -20.97 -4.14 1.81
CA VAL A 148 -20.72 -3.41 0.55
C VAL A 148 -20.20 -4.35 -0.54
N LEU A 149 -19.35 -5.33 -0.21
CA LEU A 149 -18.92 -6.35 -1.18
C LEU A 149 -20.11 -7.17 -1.68
N ASP A 150 -21.00 -7.61 -0.79
CA ASP A 150 -22.19 -8.39 -1.15
C ASP A 150 -23.16 -7.56 -2.02
N PHE A 151 -23.33 -6.26 -1.71
CA PHE A 151 -24.09 -5.33 -2.54
C PHE A 151 -23.49 -5.17 -3.94
N LEU A 152 -22.16 -4.96 -4.04
CA LEU A 152 -21.47 -4.82 -5.31
C LEU A 152 -21.53 -6.11 -6.14
N ARG A 153 -21.51 -7.27 -5.50
CA ARG A 153 -21.71 -8.58 -6.15
C ARG A 153 -23.13 -8.73 -6.68
N LYS A 154 -24.15 -8.37 -5.89
CA LYS A 154 -25.56 -8.41 -6.32
C LYS A 154 -25.82 -7.54 -7.56
N HIS A 155 -25.13 -6.42 -7.68
CA HIS A 155 -25.21 -5.53 -8.84
C HIS A 155 -24.22 -5.86 -9.98
N ARG A 156 -23.52 -7.00 -9.91
CA ARG A 156 -22.54 -7.48 -10.91
C ARG A 156 -21.39 -6.49 -11.20
N HIS A 157 -20.97 -5.74 -10.18
CA HIS A 157 -19.80 -4.85 -10.27
C HIS A 157 -18.50 -5.54 -9.83
N VAL A 158 -18.61 -6.63 -9.08
CA VAL A 158 -17.48 -7.43 -8.57
C VAL A 158 -17.84 -8.89 -8.66
N ASP A 159 -17.02 -9.65 -9.37
CA ASP A 159 -17.12 -11.10 -9.42
C ASP A 159 -16.14 -11.73 -8.42
N VAL A 160 -16.57 -12.80 -7.77
CA VAL A 160 -15.74 -13.67 -6.92
C VAL A 160 -15.84 -15.07 -7.49
N ARG A 161 -14.70 -15.72 -7.73
CA ARG A 161 -14.64 -17.06 -8.30
C ARG A 161 -15.25 -18.07 -7.33
N PRO A 162 -16.05 -19.03 -7.83
CA PRO A 162 -16.49 -20.15 -7.01
C PRO A 162 -15.28 -21.01 -6.64
N SER A 163 -15.35 -21.67 -5.49
CA SER A 163 -14.35 -22.63 -5.05
C SER A 163 -14.37 -23.85 -5.98
N PHE A 164 -13.23 -24.52 -6.08
CA PHE A 164 -13.09 -25.73 -6.88
C PHE A 164 -14.05 -26.85 -6.43
N ALA A 165 -14.42 -26.86 -5.15
CA ALA A 165 -15.33 -27.84 -4.55
C ALA A 165 -16.83 -27.50 -4.74
N GLY A 166 -17.18 -26.37 -5.37
CA GLY A 166 -18.57 -26.01 -5.66
C GLY A 166 -19.41 -25.53 -4.46
N ASP A 167 -18.97 -25.80 -3.23
CA ASP A 167 -19.69 -25.46 -1.99
C ASP A 167 -19.53 -24.01 -1.51
N GLY A 168 -18.91 -23.12 -2.30
CA GLY A 168 -18.80 -21.72 -1.91
C GLY A 168 -17.93 -20.86 -2.82
N ASP A 169 -17.54 -19.69 -2.33
CA ASP A 169 -16.55 -18.84 -2.98
C ASP A 169 -15.13 -19.34 -2.68
N ASP A 170 -14.19 -19.14 -3.60
CA ASP A 170 -12.76 -19.26 -3.28
C ASP A 170 -12.41 -18.23 -2.18
N GLU A 171 -11.94 -18.73 -1.04
CA GLU A 171 -11.63 -17.92 0.13
C GLU A 171 -10.53 -16.88 -0.18
N LEU A 172 -9.54 -17.24 -1.00
CA LEU A 172 -8.47 -16.34 -1.41
C LEU A 172 -9.00 -15.24 -2.32
N ASP A 173 -9.86 -15.60 -3.27
CA ASP A 173 -10.41 -14.64 -4.21
C ASP A 173 -11.44 -13.71 -3.55
N ARG A 174 -12.24 -14.23 -2.61
CA ARG A 174 -13.14 -13.44 -1.77
C ARG A 174 -12.36 -12.45 -0.90
N ALA A 175 -11.26 -12.88 -0.29
CA ALA A 175 -10.39 -11.99 0.48
C ALA A 175 -9.75 -10.90 -0.41
N ALA A 176 -9.33 -11.26 -1.63
CA ALA A 176 -8.80 -10.30 -2.60
C ALA A 176 -9.87 -9.28 -3.03
N ALA A 177 -11.11 -9.71 -3.27
CA ALA A 177 -12.25 -8.86 -3.57
C ALA A 177 -12.54 -7.89 -2.42
N LEU A 178 -12.57 -8.38 -1.18
CA LEU A 178 -12.79 -7.56 0.01
C LEU A 178 -11.71 -6.47 0.15
N ARG A 179 -10.43 -6.81 -0.06
CA ARG A 179 -9.33 -5.83 -0.05
C ARG A 179 -9.50 -4.78 -1.13
N ALA A 180 -9.98 -5.15 -2.32
CA ALA A 180 -10.26 -4.21 -3.40
C ALA A 180 -11.40 -3.24 -3.01
N VAL A 181 -12.47 -3.74 -2.42
CA VAL A 181 -13.59 -2.92 -1.89
C VAL A 181 -13.10 -1.97 -0.79
N GLN A 182 -12.30 -2.46 0.16
CA GLN A 182 -11.73 -1.60 1.22
C GLN A 182 -10.87 -0.47 0.65
N ARG A 183 -10.05 -0.73 -0.37
CA ARG A 183 -9.27 0.31 -1.06
C ARG A 183 -10.16 1.29 -1.82
N PHE A 184 -11.20 0.79 -2.49
CA PHE A 184 -12.19 1.62 -3.18
C PHE A 184 -12.89 2.57 -2.20
N LEU A 185 -13.36 2.06 -1.06
CA LEU A 185 -14.03 2.85 -0.04
C LEU A 185 -13.13 3.93 0.57
N ARG A 186 -11.88 3.59 0.88
CA ARG A 186 -10.89 4.57 1.33
C ARG A 186 -10.66 5.68 0.29
N ARG A 187 -10.56 5.32 -0.99
CA ARG A 187 -10.40 6.29 -2.09
C ARG A 187 -11.63 7.17 -2.26
N ALA A 188 -12.82 6.62 -2.04
CA ALA A 188 -14.09 7.35 -2.08
C ALA A 188 -14.29 8.26 -0.85
N GLY A 189 -13.43 8.19 0.17
CA GLY A 189 -13.49 9.05 1.35
C GLY A 189 -14.19 8.44 2.57
N TYR A 190 -14.54 7.15 2.53
CA TYR A 190 -15.10 6.47 3.70
C TYR A 190 -13.99 6.13 4.70
N LEU A 191 -14.18 6.59 5.93
CA LEU A 191 -13.38 6.17 7.07
C LEU A 191 -13.93 4.88 7.66
N ARG A 192 -13.02 4.11 8.23
CA ARG A 192 -13.34 2.91 8.98
C ARG A 192 -13.09 3.21 10.46
N GLY A 193 -14.08 3.00 11.31
CA GLY A 193 -13.96 3.35 12.72
C GLY A 193 -14.97 2.64 13.59
N ASN A 194 -14.69 2.64 14.89
CA ASN A 194 -15.50 2.01 15.93
C ASN A 194 -16.50 3.02 16.53
N LYS A 195 -17.09 3.89 15.71
CA LYS A 195 -18.19 4.75 16.19
C LYS A 195 -19.43 3.86 16.28
N HIS A 196 -19.68 3.34 17.47
CA HIS A 196 -20.96 2.76 17.84
C HIS A 196 -22.01 3.85 17.73
N VAL A 197 -22.74 3.87 16.61
CA VAL A 197 -24.04 4.54 16.59
C VAL A 197 -24.99 3.58 17.29
N VAL A 198 -25.00 3.62 18.63
CA VAL A 198 -26.06 2.95 19.39
C VAL A 198 -27.30 3.79 19.14
N GLN A 199 -28.13 3.37 18.20
CA GLN A 199 -29.48 3.91 18.15
C GLN A 199 -30.22 3.45 19.39
N GLU A 200 -30.89 4.38 20.06
CA GLU A 200 -31.75 4.10 21.19
C GLU A 200 -32.96 3.28 20.71
N ASN A 201 -32.83 1.94 20.73
CA ASN A 201 -33.93 1.06 20.40
C ASN A 201 -35.03 1.23 21.48
N PRO A 202 -36.31 1.47 21.11
CA PRO A 202 -37.41 1.57 22.07
C PRO A 202 -37.48 0.37 23.04
N ARG A 203 -37.14 -0.84 22.56
CA ARG A 203 -37.04 -2.04 23.41
C ARG A 203 -35.95 -1.94 24.47
N HIS A 204 -34.81 -1.33 24.14
CA HIS A 204 -33.72 -1.13 25.11
C HIS A 204 -34.12 -0.12 26.18
N LYS A 205 -34.87 0.94 25.84
CA LYS A 205 -35.43 1.87 26.85
C LYS A 205 -36.40 1.17 27.80
N GLN A 206 -37.25 0.30 27.28
CA GLN A 206 -38.19 -0.48 28.10
C GLN A 206 -37.47 -1.48 29.01
N LEU A 207 -36.46 -2.19 28.50
CA LEU A 207 -35.64 -3.11 29.29
C LEU A 207 -34.85 -2.37 30.38
N LEU A 208 -34.26 -1.22 30.05
CA LEU A 208 -33.57 -0.37 31.03
C LEU A 208 -34.53 0.11 32.12
N ALA A 209 -35.72 0.60 31.74
CA ALA A 209 -36.72 1.04 32.70
C ALA A 209 -37.21 -0.11 33.62
N LYS A 210 -37.34 -1.32 33.07
CA LYS A 210 -37.68 -2.52 33.85
C LYS A 210 -36.54 -2.89 34.82
N TYR A 211 -35.31 -2.92 34.33
CA TYR A 211 -34.12 -3.20 35.14
C TYR A 211 -33.97 -2.20 36.31
N LEU A 212 -34.10 -0.90 36.04
CA LEU A 212 -34.02 0.13 37.09
C LEU A 212 -35.12 -0.04 38.15
N LYS A 213 -36.34 -0.41 37.76
CA LYS A 213 -37.43 -0.70 38.70
C LYS A 213 -37.12 -1.91 39.59
N GLU A 214 -36.62 -3.00 39.02
CA GLU A 214 -36.25 -4.21 39.76
C GLU A 214 -35.06 -3.93 40.69
N PHE A 215 -34.11 -3.11 40.24
CA PHE A 215 -32.94 -2.70 41.00
C PHE A 215 -33.31 -1.82 42.20
N ASP A 216 -34.18 -0.82 41.99
CA ASP A 216 -34.70 0.03 43.06
C ASP A 216 -35.56 -0.76 44.06
N ALA A 217 -36.34 -1.74 43.58
CA ALA A 217 -37.11 -2.63 44.43
C ALA A 217 -36.20 -3.47 45.36
N ASN A 218 -35.11 -4.02 44.82
CA ASN A 218 -34.13 -4.77 45.60
C ASN A 218 -33.44 -3.91 46.67
N ARG A 219 -33.11 -2.64 46.37
CA ARG A 219 -32.48 -1.72 47.34
C ARG A 219 -33.37 -1.35 48.52
N ARG A 220 -34.69 -1.39 48.34
CA ARG A 220 -35.68 -1.09 49.39
C ARG A 220 -35.91 -2.26 50.35
N LEU A 221 -35.45 -3.46 50.00
CA LEU A 221 -35.56 -4.61 50.88
C LEU A 221 -34.64 -4.48 52.12
N PRO A 222 -35.03 -5.11 53.25
CA PRO A 222 -34.17 -5.23 54.42
C PRO A 222 -32.81 -5.85 54.06
N PRO A 223 -31.73 -5.54 54.80
CA PRO A 223 -30.39 -6.02 54.49
C PRO A 223 -30.27 -7.54 54.31
N ASP A 224 -31.09 -8.30 55.04
CA ASP A 224 -31.03 -9.77 55.07
C ASP A 224 -31.70 -10.43 53.84
N GLU A 225 -32.59 -9.71 53.15
CA GLU A 225 -33.31 -10.19 51.96
C GLU A 225 -32.80 -9.54 50.66
N ARG A 226 -31.88 -8.58 50.78
CA ARG A 226 -31.34 -7.84 49.64
C ARG A 226 -30.41 -8.72 48.83
N LEU A 227 -30.68 -8.85 47.53
CA LEU A 227 -29.78 -9.53 46.60
C LEU A 227 -28.48 -8.74 46.45
N ARG A 228 -27.36 -9.45 46.46
CA ARG A 228 -26.03 -8.86 46.27
C ARG A 228 -25.90 -8.26 44.87
N GLU A 229 -25.64 -6.96 44.79
CA GLU A 229 -25.31 -6.27 43.55
C GLU A 229 -23.89 -6.66 43.11
N VAL A 230 -23.76 -7.30 41.94
CA VAL A 230 -22.47 -7.63 41.35
C VAL A 230 -22.32 -6.83 40.06
N TYR A 231 -21.37 -5.89 40.06
CA TYR A 231 -20.96 -5.18 38.86
C TYR A 231 -20.06 -6.09 38.05
N LEU A 232 -20.59 -6.64 36.95
CA LEU A 232 -19.77 -7.30 35.95
C LEU A 232 -19.12 -6.18 35.12
N ASP A 233 -17.83 -5.95 35.32
CA ASP A 233 -17.08 -5.04 34.45
C ASP A 233 -17.29 -5.47 33.00
N GLU A 234 -17.81 -4.55 32.19
CA GLU A 234 -18.24 -4.74 30.79
C GLU A 234 -17.13 -5.27 29.85
N SER A 235 -15.91 -5.43 30.37
CA SER A 235 -14.74 -5.93 29.65
C SER A 235 -14.78 -7.43 29.31
N TYR A 236 -15.72 -8.22 29.88
CA TYR A 236 -15.76 -9.68 29.69
C TYR A 236 -16.60 -10.15 28.49
N ILE A 237 -17.50 -9.32 27.93
CA ILE A 237 -18.45 -9.78 26.90
C ILE A 237 -17.91 -9.61 25.47
N ASP A 238 -16.83 -8.84 25.26
CA ASP A 238 -16.50 -8.37 23.91
C ASP A 238 -15.00 -8.48 23.57
N ARG A 239 -14.49 -9.69 23.34
CA ARG A 239 -13.16 -9.88 22.73
C ARG A 239 -13.13 -10.99 21.69
N ASN A 240 -13.63 -10.65 20.50
CA ASN A 240 -13.07 -11.12 19.22
C ASN A 240 -13.37 -10.08 18.13
N TYR A 241 -12.74 -8.90 18.24
CA TYR A 241 -12.87 -7.82 17.25
C TYR A 241 -12.21 -8.23 15.92
N ASN A 242 -12.94 -8.96 15.08
CA ASN A 242 -12.59 -9.08 13.67
C ASN A 242 -12.78 -7.71 13.03
N ARG A 243 -11.65 -7.04 12.80
CA ARG A 243 -11.49 -5.79 12.08
C ARG A 243 -12.33 -5.70 10.79
N ASN A 244 -12.70 -6.80 10.15
CA ASN A 244 -13.56 -6.77 8.96
C ASN A 244 -15.00 -6.29 9.24
N ARG A 245 -15.43 -6.24 10.51
CA ARG A 245 -16.78 -5.82 10.94
C ARG A 245 -16.87 -4.35 11.34
N ASP A 246 -15.83 -3.57 11.14
CA ASP A 246 -15.87 -2.14 11.47
C ASP A 246 -16.87 -1.38 10.59
N SER A 247 -17.50 -0.35 11.16
CA SER A 247 -18.45 0.48 10.45
C SER A 247 -17.74 1.48 9.53
N LEU A 248 -18.37 1.74 8.39
CA LEU A 248 -17.98 2.80 7.48
C LEU A 248 -18.65 4.12 7.89
N HIS A 249 -17.88 5.21 7.92
CA HIS A 249 -18.38 6.57 8.14
C HIS A 249 -17.89 7.53 7.05
N GLU A 250 -18.79 8.41 6.60
CA GLU A 250 -18.48 9.49 5.67
C GLU A 250 -17.78 10.60 6.47
N LEU A 251 -16.70 11.17 5.92
CA LEU A 251 -16.13 12.43 6.40
C LEU A 251 -16.99 13.56 5.84
N ASP A 252 -17.68 14.31 6.69
CA ASP A 252 -18.41 15.55 6.32
C ASP A 252 -17.48 16.71 5.91
N LEU A 253 -16.36 16.42 5.26
CA LEU A 253 -15.38 17.42 4.87
C LEU A 253 -14.81 17.10 3.49
N ARG A 254 -15.50 17.54 2.41
CA ARG A 254 -14.87 18.25 1.27
C ARG A 254 -15.87 19.17 0.53
N PRO A 255 -15.61 20.49 0.44
CA PRO A 255 -16.40 21.46 -0.32
C PRO A 255 -16.37 21.31 -1.85
N TRP A 256 -15.48 20.48 -2.41
CA TRP A 256 -15.18 20.48 -3.86
C TRP A 256 -16.11 19.61 -4.72
N GLN A 257 -17.17 19.02 -4.14
CA GLN A 257 -18.23 18.32 -4.89
C GLN A 257 -19.51 19.14 -5.05
N ARG A 258 -19.53 20.41 -4.61
CA ARG A 258 -20.70 21.31 -4.77
C ARG A 258 -20.76 22.03 -6.13
N THR A 259 -19.77 21.90 -7.00
CA THR A 259 -19.77 22.57 -8.32
C THR A 259 -19.80 21.56 -9.46
N ALA A 260 -21.00 21.12 -9.80
CA ALA A 260 -21.41 20.70 -11.14
C ALA A 260 -22.94 20.50 -11.12
N ALA A 261 -23.66 21.62 -11.03
CA ALA A 261 -24.99 21.74 -11.61
C ALA A 261 -24.81 22.04 -13.10
#